data_AF-A0A814IXY4-F1
#
_entry.id   AF-A0A814IXY4-F1
#
_cell.length_a   1.000
_cell.length_b   1.000
_cell.length_c   1.000
_cell.angle_alpha   90.00
_cell.angle_beta   90.00
_cell.angle_gamma   90.00
#
_symmetry.space_group_name_H-M   'P 1'
#
loop_
_entity.id
_entity.type
_entity.pdbx_description
1 polymer ?
#
loop_
_entity_poly.entity_id
_entity_poly.type
_entity_poly.pdbx_seq_one_letter_code
_entity_poly.pdbx_strand_id
1 'polypeptide(L)'
;MQILNIVLIVCFSSLILADNSCIFKHPTQGFINLTSIGLRNGQPRFPDYQPSSSPGYTYSFNPCFPFMENGCQNAAVCQTTTDQQYSFTLATQNSAKWTVDSNMKPTLTYTYGSKTVSISMICSDNVIDEFEALGEDYVNHYSMRLWSRCACWNGCSNSTPLTTRTTSRPSPATTTHTIYSSSCRYKDSRYGTIDLSSVGNVNGDATFKDVYSNNYFWSYNPCYTFSEENCINVAGCQIDRTRQISYDIGLQRNAYWINMNKTNNLIPSIVYPSSSMNRRLTVQLICDRSLSSDHLKVLDEVSPGEYVMQLTSRCACWDGCIEPKPFPNNWDFYMIMGIAAGVVFVIFLIMMTCLFCSKPKQRYPVMIVNEKTPIFKSAY
;
A
#
# COMPACT_ATOMS: atom_id res chain seq x y z
N MET A 1 61.82 -6.51 -31.08
CA MET A 1 61.17 -7.37 -30.07
C MET A 1 60.23 -6.48 -29.26
N GLN A 2 58.94 -6.45 -29.59
CA GLN A 2 57.89 -5.89 -28.74
C GLN A 2 56.55 -6.38 -29.30
N ILE A 3 56.02 -7.41 -28.64
CA ILE A 3 54.76 -8.07 -28.99
C ILE A 3 53.64 -7.25 -28.33
N LEU A 4 52.78 -6.68 -29.15
CA LEU A 4 51.61 -5.90 -28.75
C LEU A 4 50.50 -6.88 -28.34
N ASN A 5 50.28 -7.03 -27.03
CA ASN A 5 49.17 -7.82 -26.48
C ASN A 5 47.86 -7.05 -26.62
N ILE A 6 47.03 -7.46 -27.58
CA ILE A 6 45.63 -7.05 -27.68
C ILE A 6 44.84 -7.88 -26.66
N VAL A 7 44.50 -7.24 -25.53
CA VAL A 7 43.56 -7.80 -24.54
C VAL A 7 42.15 -7.64 -25.11
N LEU A 8 41.63 -8.71 -25.70
CA LEU A 8 40.25 -8.81 -26.14
C LEU A 8 39.36 -8.98 -24.89
N ILE A 9 38.80 -7.87 -24.39
CA ILE A 9 37.76 -7.92 -23.34
C ILE A 9 36.47 -8.38 -24.00
N VAL A 10 36.26 -9.70 -24.03
CA VAL A 10 34.97 -10.29 -24.37
C VAL A 10 34.06 -10.06 -23.16
N CYS A 11 33.23 -9.01 -23.21
CA CYS A 11 32.08 -8.88 -22.32
C CYS A 11 31.13 -10.04 -22.62
N PHE A 12 31.29 -11.13 -21.88
CA PHE A 12 30.28 -12.18 -21.78
C PHE A 12 29.07 -11.58 -21.08
N SER A 13 28.13 -11.07 -21.88
CA SER A 13 26.75 -10.86 -21.43
C SER A 13 26.23 -12.22 -20.98
N SER A 14 26.21 -12.43 -19.66
CA SER A 14 25.68 -13.65 -19.04
C SER A 14 24.24 -13.84 -19.51
N LEU A 15 24.04 -14.71 -20.50
CA LEU A 15 22.73 -15.25 -20.83
C LEU A 15 22.33 -16.16 -19.67
N ILE A 16 21.72 -15.55 -18.66
CA ILE A 16 21.08 -16.23 -17.54
C ILE A 16 19.89 -17.00 -18.13
N LEU A 17 20.08 -18.29 -18.42
CA LEU A 17 18.97 -19.19 -18.75
C LEU A 17 18.08 -19.32 -17.51
N ALA A 18 16.92 -18.68 -17.54
CA ALA A 18 15.87 -18.85 -16.55
C ALA A 18 15.24 -20.24 -16.77
N ASP A 19 15.57 -21.17 -15.89
CA ASP A 19 15.18 -22.59 -15.96
C ASP A 19 13.66 -22.82 -15.78
N ASN A 20 12.87 -21.77 -15.56
CA ASN A 20 11.41 -21.75 -15.61
C ASN A 20 10.96 -20.29 -15.82
N SER A 21 9.96 -20.04 -16.67
CA SER A 21 9.39 -18.70 -16.96
C SER A 21 9.08 -17.87 -15.71
N CYS A 22 8.82 -18.56 -14.60
CA CYS A 22 8.39 -18.05 -13.31
C CYS A 22 9.42 -17.39 -12.42
N ILE A 23 10.68 -17.80 -12.55
CA ILE A 23 11.71 -17.46 -11.56
C ILE A 23 12.82 -16.69 -12.26
N PHE A 24 12.98 -15.44 -11.85
CA PHE A 24 14.08 -14.61 -12.29
C PHE A 24 15.08 -14.43 -11.16
N LYS A 25 16.35 -14.78 -11.39
CA LYS A 25 17.44 -14.60 -10.42
C LYS A 25 18.35 -13.48 -10.88
N HIS A 26 18.36 -12.38 -10.12
CA HIS A 26 19.29 -11.28 -10.32
C HIS A 26 20.56 -11.50 -9.47
N PRO A 27 21.78 -11.28 -10.01
CA PRO A 27 23.03 -11.54 -9.29
C PRO A 27 23.16 -10.82 -7.93
N THR A 28 22.58 -9.61 -7.81
CA THR A 28 22.75 -8.76 -6.62
C THR A 28 21.47 -8.42 -5.87
N GLN A 29 20.30 -8.60 -6.47
CA GLN A 29 19.02 -8.23 -5.82
C GLN A 29 18.30 -9.43 -5.19
N GLY A 30 18.69 -10.66 -5.57
CA GLY A 30 17.96 -11.87 -5.21
C GLY A 30 17.05 -12.32 -6.34
N PHE A 31 15.84 -12.77 -6.04
CA PHE A 31 14.98 -13.38 -7.05
C PHE A 31 13.53 -12.91 -7.02
N ILE A 32 12.88 -12.99 -8.18
CA ILE A 32 11.43 -12.85 -8.35
C ILE A 32 10.88 -14.25 -8.61
N ASN A 33 9.78 -14.61 -7.94
CA ASN A 33 9.14 -15.91 -8.10
C ASN A 33 7.62 -15.74 -8.21
N LEU A 34 7.10 -15.92 -9.42
CA LEU A 34 5.66 -15.80 -9.72
C LEU A 34 4.90 -17.12 -9.56
N THR A 35 5.54 -18.18 -9.07
CA THR A 35 4.94 -19.52 -9.02
C THR A 35 3.69 -19.58 -8.13
N SER A 36 3.63 -18.79 -7.06
CA SER A 36 2.51 -18.75 -6.12
C SER A 36 1.29 -17.99 -6.62
N ILE A 37 1.45 -17.16 -7.66
CA ILE A 37 0.36 -16.33 -8.21
C ILE A 37 -0.32 -16.97 -9.42
N GLY A 38 0.38 -17.85 -10.13
CA GLY A 38 -0.18 -18.57 -11.28
C GLY A 38 -1.13 -19.69 -10.88
N LEU A 39 -2.19 -19.90 -11.67
CA LEU A 39 -3.15 -21.00 -11.47
C LEU A 39 -2.73 -22.24 -12.26
N ARG A 40 -2.73 -23.41 -11.62
CA ARG A 40 -2.37 -24.70 -12.23
C ARG A 40 -3.57 -25.50 -12.77
N ASN A 41 -4.77 -24.93 -12.73
CA ASN A 41 -6.01 -25.59 -13.12
C ASN A 41 -6.38 -25.37 -14.60
N GLY A 42 -5.47 -24.85 -15.41
CA GLY A 42 -5.70 -24.58 -16.83
C GLY A 42 -6.57 -23.34 -17.11
N GLN A 43 -6.87 -22.52 -16.09
CA GLN A 43 -7.59 -21.25 -16.22
C GLN A 43 -6.63 -20.06 -16.08
N PRO A 44 -6.93 -18.90 -16.68
CA PRO A 44 -6.15 -17.70 -16.44
C PRO A 44 -6.33 -17.18 -15.02
N ARG A 45 -5.24 -16.66 -14.43
CA ARG A 45 -5.29 -15.99 -13.11
C ARG A 45 -5.99 -14.64 -13.21
N PHE A 46 -5.76 -13.92 -14.30
CA PHE A 46 -6.31 -12.60 -14.57
C PHE A 46 -7.15 -12.69 -15.86
N PRO A 47 -8.43 -13.10 -15.79
CA PRO A 47 -9.30 -13.20 -16.96
C PRO A 47 -9.84 -11.85 -17.40
N ASP A 48 -10.01 -11.67 -18.71
CA ASP A 48 -10.88 -10.67 -19.35
C ASP A 48 -10.63 -9.20 -19.00
N TYR A 49 -9.37 -8.79 -18.82
CA TYR A 49 -9.04 -7.39 -18.57
C TYR A 49 -9.17 -6.55 -19.85
N GLN A 50 -9.99 -5.50 -19.81
CA GLN A 50 -10.21 -4.59 -20.93
C GLN A 50 -9.29 -3.36 -20.82
N PRO A 51 -8.48 -3.04 -21.85
CA PRO A 51 -7.64 -1.85 -21.84
C PRO A 51 -8.47 -0.60 -22.20
N SER A 52 -8.10 0.55 -21.63
CA SER A 52 -8.74 1.82 -22.01
C SER A 52 -8.44 2.25 -23.46
N SER A 53 -7.34 1.77 -24.03
CA SER A 53 -6.88 2.11 -25.39
C SER A 53 -7.63 1.37 -26.50
N SER A 54 -8.21 0.21 -26.20
CA SER A 54 -8.81 -0.68 -27.19
C SER A 54 -10.01 -1.43 -26.61
N PRO A 55 -11.18 -0.76 -26.49
CA PRO A 55 -12.33 -1.33 -25.81
C PRO A 55 -12.95 -2.52 -26.57
N GLY A 56 -12.53 -2.84 -27.79
CA GLY A 56 -13.04 -4.00 -28.54
C GLY A 56 -12.43 -5.35 -28.14
N TYR A 57 -11.47 -5.36 -27.21
CA TYR A 57 -10.75 -6.57 -26.81
C TYR A 57 -10.62 -6.71 -25.29
N THR A 58 -10.61 -7.93 -24.80
CA THR A 58 -10.21 -8.32 -23.44
C THR A 58 -8.94 -9.15 -23.48
N TYR A 59 -8.21 -9.16 -22.37
CA TYR A 59 -6.92 -9.83 -22.24
C TYR A 59 -6.90 -10.69 -20.99
N SER A 60 -6.52 -11.95 -21.18
CA SER A 60 -6.36 -12.90 -20.09
C SER A 60 -4.90 -13.28 -19.92
N PHE A 61 -4.43 -13.33 -18.67
CA PHE A 61 -3.05 -13.65 -18.34
C PHE A 61 -2.99 -14.70 -17.23
N ASN A 62 -2.08 -15.66 -17.38
CA ASN A 62 -1.67 -16.56 -16.31
C ASN A 62 -0.14 -16.54 -16.22
N PRO A 63 0.47 -16.05 -15.13
CA PRO A 63 1.88 -16.25 -14.93
C PRO A 63 2.15 -17.75 -14.75
N CYS A 64 3.33 -18.20 -15.17
CA CYS A 64 3.88 -19.53 -14.90
C CYS A 64 3.26 -20.75 -15.57
N PHE A 65 1.95 -20.80 -15.71
CA PHE A 65 1.26 -22.00 -16.16
C PHE A 65 0.46 -21.69 -17.42
N PRO A 66 0.46 -22.60 -18.40
CA PRO A 66 -0.36 -22.42 -19.57
C PRO A 66 -1.84 -22.57 -19.21
N PHE A 67 -2.70 -21.85 -19.92
CA PHE A 67 -4.15 -21.99 -19.81
C PHE A 67 -4.80 -22.17 -21.19
N MET A 68 -6.09 -22.50 -21.17
CA MET A 68 -6.94 -22.56 -22.36
C MET A 68 -8.18 -21.70 -22.14
N GLU A 69 -8.52 -20.86 -23.12
CA GLU A 69 -9.68 -19.97 -23.06
C GLU A 69 -10.11 -19.59 -24.48
N ASN A 70 -11.39 -19.73 -24.81
CA ASN A 70 -12.02 -19.25 -26.04
C ASN A 70 -11.27 -19.54 -27.36
N GLY A 71 -10.52 -20.64 -27.43
CA GLY A 71 -9.73 -21.02 -28.61
C GLY A 71 -8.22 -20.72 -28.51
N CYS A 72 -7.78 -19.92 -27.53
CA CYS A 72 -6.38 -19.85 -27.14
C CYS A 72 -5.95 -21.17 -26.50
N GLN A 73 -4.89 -21.79 -27.03
CA GLN A 73 -4.36 -23.05 -26.53
C GLN A 73 -2.94 -22.87 -26.00
N ASN A 74 -2.67 -23.48 -24.84
CA ASN A 74 -1.36 -23.46 -24.19
C ASN A 74 -0.82 -22.03 -23.98
N ALA A 75 -1.73 -21.08 -23.74
CA ALA A 75 -1.43 -19.66 -23.74
C ALA A 75 -0.83 -19.22 -22.40
N ALA A 76 0.11 -18.27 -22.45
CA ALA A 76 0.47 -17.43 -21.32
C ALA A 76 -0.39 -16.16 -21.30
N VAL A 77 -0.74 -15.65 -22.49
CA VAL A 77 -1.61 -14.49 -22.68
C VAL A 77 -2.56 -14.76 -23.85
N CYS A 78 -3.84 -14.50 -23.64
CA CYS A 78 -4.89 -14.60 -24.65
C CYS A 78 -5.53 -13.22 -24.84
N GLN A 79 -5.85 -12.86 -26.07
CA GLN A 79 -6.68 -11.71 -26.41
C GLN A 79 -7.98 -12.22 -27.02
N THR A 80 -9.10 -11.71 -26.56
CA THR A 80 -10.43 -12.10 -27.04
C THR A 80 -11.19 -10.85 -27.46
N THR A 81 -12.00 -10.91 -28.52
CA THR A 81 -12.93 -9.81 -28.84
C THR A 81 -13.98 -9.69 -27.74
N THR A 82 -14.51 -8.49 -27.46
CA THR A 82 -15.52 -8.31 -26.39
C THR A 82 -16.80 -9.11 -26.61
N ASP A 83 -17.12 -9.46 -27.84
CA ASP A 83 -18.24 -10.34 -28.20
C ASP A 83 -17.89 -11.85 -28.12
N GLN A 84 -16.65 -12.17 -27.72
CA GLN A 84 -16.09 -13.51 -27.58
C GLN A 84 -16.08 -14.36 -28.86
N GLN A 85 -16.28 -13.73 -30.03
CA GLN A 85 -16.29 -14.46 -31.31
C GLN A 85 -14.90 -14.88 -31.77
N TYR A 86 -13.88 -14.09 -31.46
CA TYR A 86 -12.52 -14.33 -31.92
C TYR A 86 -11.53 -14.25 -30.76
N SER A 87 -10.59 -15.19 -30.75
CA SER A 87 -9.50 -15.21 -29.77
C SER A 87 -8.16 -15.44 -30.45
N PHE A 88 -7.14 -14.81 -29.91
CA PHE A 88 -5.78 -14.82 -30.43
C PHE A 88 -4.81 -15.13 -29.30
N THR A 89 -4.06 -16.23 -29.42
CA THR A 89 -2.92 -16.49 -28.55
C THR A 89 -1.86 -15.42 -28.80
N LEU A 90 -1.56 -14.60 -27.80
CA LEU A 90 -0.53 -13.56 -27.91
C LEU A 90 0.85 -14.04 -27.47
N ALA A 91 0.89 -15.03 -26.58
CA ALA A 91 2.12 -15.51 -25.96
C ALA A 91 1.95 -16.92 -25.39
N THR A 92 3.06 -17.66 -25.28
CA THR A 92 3.10 -19.02 -24.69
C THR A 92 4.15 -19.10 -23.59
N GLN A 93 3.96 -19.98 -22.59
CA GLN A 93 4.85 -20.02 -21.41
C GLN A 93 6.32 -20.33 -21.75
N ASN A 94 6.56 -21.15 -22.78
CA ASN A 94 7.90 -21.54 -23.22
C ASN A 94 8.72 -20.40 -23.85
N SER A 95 8.08 -19.28 -24.17
CA SER A 95 8.72 -18.11 -24.79
C SER A 95 9.20 -17.06 -23.78
N ALA A 96 8.99 -17.32 -22.49
CA ALA A 96 9.27 -16.36 -21.43
C ALA A 96 10.73 -15.94 -21.41
N LYS A 97 10.96 -14.63 -21.33
CA LYS A 97 12.29 -14.02 -21.23
C LYS A 97 12.23 -12.85 -20.27
N TRP A 98 13.20 -12.80 -19.36
CA TRP A 98 13.32 -11.72 -18.41
C TRP A 98 14.34 -10.69 -18.86
N THR A 99 14.01 -9.41 -18.67
CA THR A 99 14.93 -8.28 -18.81
C THR A 99 14.82 -7.38 -17.59
N VAL A 100 15.89 -6.65 -17.28
CA VAL A 100 15.91 -5.64 -16.22
C VAL A 100 16.47 -4.36 -16.81
N ASP A 101 15.76 -3.25 -16.62
CA ASP A 101 16.23 -1.95 -17.09
C ASP A 101 17.32 -1.35 -16.17
N SER A 102 17.86 -0.19 -16.54
CA SER A 102 18.85 0.52 -15.72
C SER A 102 18.33 0.98 -14.35
N ASN A 103 17.01 1.01 -14.15
CA ASN A 103 16.36 1.38 -12.90
C ASN A 103 15.97 0.16 -12.06
N MET A 104 16.49 -1.03 -12.38
CA MET A 104 16.19 -2.29 -11.69
C MET A 104 14.72 -2.71 -11.77
N LYS A 105 14.00 -2.25 -12.80
CA LYS A 105 12.61 -2.65 -13.05
C LYS A 105 12.62 -3.93 -13.90
N PRO A 106 12.09 -5.04 -13.37
CA PRO A 106 11.99 -6.28 -14.11
C PRO A 106 10.86 -6.21 -15.13
N THR A 107 11.11 -6.75 -16.31
CA THR A 107 10.11 -6.97 -17.35
C THR A 107 10.13 -8.44 -17.76
N LEU A 108 8.95 -9.04 -17.78
CA LEU A 108 8.74 -10.39 -18.28
C LEU A 108 8.14 -10.29 -19.68
N THR A 109 8.89 -10.76 -20.68
CA THR A 109 8.47 -10.77 -22.08
C THR A 109 8.10 -12.17 -22.51
N TYR A 110 7.04 -12.28 -23.29
CA TYR A 110 6.64 -13.51 -23.97
C TYR A 110 6.46 -13.24 -25.48
N THR A 111 6.55 -14.28 -26.30
CA THR A 111 6.36 -14.18 -27.75
C THR A 111 5.54 -15.32 -28.32
N TYR A 112 4.73 -15.06 -29.35
CA TYR A 112 4.05 -16.07 -30.16
C TYR A 112 3.98 -15.63 -31.62
N GLY A 113 4.70 -16.33 -32.51
CA GLY A 113 4.88 -15.88 -33.89
C GLY A 113 5.56 -14.51 -33.94
N SER A 114 4.91 -13.51 -34.55
CA SER A 114 5.38 -12.11 -34.58
C SER A 114 4.92 -11.27 -33.38
N LYS A 115 4.13 -11.84 -32.46
CA LYS A 115 3.55 -11.12 -31.32
C LYS A 115 4.50 -11.12 -30.14
N THR A 116 4.61 -9.97 -29.48
CA THR A 116 5.42 -9.79 -28.27
C THR A 116 4.55 -9.17 -27.18
N VAL A 117 4.50 -9.80 -26.01
CA VAL A 117 3.83 -9.25 -24.83
C VAL A 117 4.89 -8.89 -23.80
N SER A 118 4.88 -7.65 -23.32
CA SER A 118 5.78 -7.16 -22.27
C SER A 118 4.98 -6.86 -21.00
N ILE A 119 5.32 -7.55 -19.91
CA ILE A 119 4.67 -7.37 -18.61
C ILE A 119 5.65 -6.69 -17.67
N SER A 120 5.35 -5.46 -17.30
CA SER A 120 6.14 -4.70 -16.32
C SER A 120 5.81 -5.18 -14.90
N MET A 121 6.83 -5.63 -14.18
CA MET A 121 6.68 -6.03 -12.78
C MET A 121 6.72 -4.80 -11.88
N ILE A 122 5.67 -4.60 -11.09
CA ILE A 122 5.57 -3.48 -10.15
C ILE A 122 5.51 -4.05 -8.73
N CYS A 123 6.59 -3.87 -7.98
CA CYS A 123 6.65 -4.30 -6.59
C CYS A 123 5.63 -3.54 -5.73
N SER A 124 4.79 -4.28 -5.01
CA SER A 124 3.84 -3.73 -4.05
C SER A 124 3.66 -4.69 -2.87
N ASP A 125 4.10 -4.30 -1.67
CA ASP A 125 3.99 -5.13 -0.47
C ASP A 125 2.55 -5.23 0.08
N ASN A 126 1.66 -4.32 -0.36
CA ASN A 126 0.31 -4.18 0.20
C ASN A 126 -0.81 -4.64 -0.76
N VAL A 127 -0.47 -5.04 -1.98
CA VAL A 127 -1.42 -5.49 -3.00
C VAL A 127 -1.34 -7.01 -3.13
N ILE A 128 -2.50 -7.68 -3.08
CA ILE A 128 -2.59 -9.15 -3.08
C ILE A 128 -2.10 -9.71 -4.41
N ASP A 129 -2.57 -9.18 -5.53
CA ASP A 129 -2.02 -9.24 -6.89
C ASP A 129 -2.98 -8.43 -7.79
N GLU A 130 -2.52 -7.44 -8.55
CA GLU A 130 -3.33 -6.67 -9.50
C GLU A 130 -2.71 -6.70 -10.90
N PHE A 131 -3.56 -6.68 -11.91
CA PHE A 131 -3.16 -6.75 -13.31
C PHE A 131 -3.82 -5.63 -14.10
N GLU A 132 -3.08 -5.03 -15.03
CA GLU A 132 -3.60 -4.03 -15.97
C GLU A 132 -3.16 -4.44 -17.38
N ALA A 133 -4.12 -4.61 -18.27
CA ALA A 133 -3.86 -4.70 -19.70
C ALA A 133 -3.85 -3.28 -20.28
N LEU A 134 -2.72 -2.85 -20.87
CA LEU A 134 -2.63 -1.57 -21.58
C LEU A 134 -3.03 -1.70 -23.05
N GLY A 135 -3.08 -2.94 -23.56
CA GLY A 135 -3.44 -3.27 -24.92
C GLY A 135 -2.23 -3.31 -25.84
N GLU A 136 -2.48 -3.06 -27.13
CA GLU A 136 -1.46 -3.03 -28.19
C GLU A 136 -0.89 -1.61 -28.31
N ASP A 137 0.42 -1.46 -28.08
CA ASP A 137 1.11 -0.17 -28.17
C ASP A 137 1.44 0.18 -29.62
N TYR A 138 1.88 -0.82 -30.38
CA TYR A 138 2.12 -0.78 -31.82
C TYR A 138 1.97 -2.20 -32.38
N VAL A 139 1.92 -2.33 -33.70
CA VAL A 139 1.55 -3.58 -34.39
C VAL A 139 2.32 -4.79 -33.84
N ASN A 140 1.57 -5.75 -33.29
CA ASN A 140 2.02 -6.98 -32.64
C ASN A 140 2.82 -6.82 -31.33
N HIS A 141 2.79 -5.65 -30.68
CA HIS A 141 3.44 -5.39 -29.40
C HIS A 141 2.43 -4.96 -28.35
N TYR A 142 2.31 -5.76 -27.30
CA TYR A 142 1.33 -5.59 -26.25
C TYR A 142 2.01 -5.30 -24.93
N SER A 143 1.44 -4.38 -24.16
CA SER A 143 1.96 -3.97 -22.87
C SER A 143 0.98 -4.23 -21.74
N MET A 144 1.52 -4.70 -20.62
CA MET A 144 0.76 -5.07 -19.44
C MET A 144 1.55 -4.70 -18.18
N ARG A 145 0.86 -4.59 -17.06
CA ARG A 145 1.46 -4.35 -15.74
C ARG A 145 0.92 -5.35 -14.73
N LEU A 146 1.80 -5.79 -13.84
CA LEU A 146 1.48 -6.68 -12.73
C LEU A 146 2.00 -6.07 -11.43
N TRP A 147 1.09 -5.68 -10.54
CA TRP A 147 1.42 -5.30 -9.17
C TRP A 147 1.31 -6.53 -8.29
N SER A 148 2.38 -6.88 -7.60
CA SER A 148 2.36 -8.02 -6.70
C SER A 148 3.49 -7.90 -5.69
N ARG A 149 3.30 -8.46 -4.51
CA ARG A 149 4.42 -8.74 -3.61
C ARG A 149 5.42 -9.68 -4.27
N CYS A 150 4.98 -10.62 -5.09
CA CYS A 150 5.86 -11.54 -5.81
C CYS A 150 6.65 -10.88 -6.93
N ALA A 151 6.26 -9.68 -7.38
CA ALA A 151 7.04 -8.84 -8.29
C ALA A 151 8.20 -8.11 -7.57
N CYS A 152 8.22 -8.09 -6.24
CA CYS A 152 9.36 -7.58 -5.46
C CYS A 152 10.51 -8.59 -5.43
N TRP A 153 11.75 -8.08 -5.39
CA TRP A 153 12.92 -8.89 -5.10
C TRP A 153 12.76 -9.59 -3.76
N ASN A 154 12.78 -10.91 -3.79
CA ASN A 154 12.59 -11.80 -2.65
C ASN A 154 11.22 -11.70 -1.96
N GLY A 155 10.23 -11.05 -2.61
CA GLY A 155 8.94 -10.79 -1.98
C GLY A 155 8.14 -12.05 -1.68
N CYS A 156 8.33 -13.10 -2.49
CA CYS A 156 7.70 -14.42 -2.33
C CYS A 156 8.71 -15.53 -2.03
N SER A 157 9.83 -15.21 -1.37
CA SER A 157 10.91 -16.15 -1.12
C SER A 157 10.58 -17.29 -0.16
N ASN A 158 9.54 -17.16 0.66
CA ASN A 158 9.25 -18.11 1.73
C ASN A 158 7.74 -18.36 1.87
N SER A 159 7.12 -19.03 0.90
CA SER A 159 6.04 -19.93 1.30
C SER A 159 6.67 -21.18 1.91
N THR A 160 7.27 -21.04 3.11
CA THR A 160 7.11 -22.10 4.09
C THR A 160 5.60 -22.29 4.13
N PRO A 161 5.05 -23.47 3.76
CA PRO A 161 3.62 -23.66 3.71
C PRO A 161 3.08 -23.14 5.04
N LEU A 162 2.23 -22.11 4.99
CA LEU A 162 1.55 -21.64 6.18
C LEU A 162 0.90 -22.91 6.73
N THR A 163 1.44 -23.43 7.81
CA THR A 163 0.88 -24.61 8.45
C THR A 163 -0.43 -24.11 8.98
N THR A 164 -1.50 -24.35 8.21
CA THR A 164 -2.86 -24.14 8.59
C THR A 164 -3.00 -24.89 9.91
N ARG A 165 -2.98 -24.14 11.00
CA ARG A 165 -3.14 -24.68 12.34
C ARG A 165 -4.62 -25.04 12.42
N THR A 166 -4.93 -26.24 11.94
CA THR A 166 -6.26 -26.85 12.05
C THR A 166 -6.51 -27.10 13.52
N THR A 167 -7.03 -26.10 14.23
CA THR A 167 -7.75 -26.30 15.48
C THR A 167 -9.12 -26.87 15.13
N SER A 168 -9.18 -28.19 15.01
CA SER A 168 -10.42 -28.94 15.04
C SER A 168 -11.04 -28.84 16.43
N ARG A 169 -12.09 -28.03 16.56
CA ARG A 169 -13.09 -28.19 17.62
C ARG A 169 -14.48 -27.87 17.04
N PRO A 170 -15.44 -28.80 17.06
CA PRO A 170 -16.78 -28.53 16.60
C PRO A 170 -17.53 -27.72 17.66
N SER A 171 -17.91 -26.48 17.30
CA SER A 171 -18.88 -25.66 18.03
C SER A 171 -19.43 -24.56 17.11
N PRO A 172 -20.64 -24.07 17.38
CA PRO A 172 -21.60 -23.69 16.35
C PRO A 172 -21.21 -22.43 15.56
N ALA A 173 -21.68 -22.41 14.31
CA ALA A 173 -21.43 -21.41 13.28
C ALA A 173 -21.33 -19.97 13.82
N THR A 174 -20.09 -19.54 14.05
CA THR A 174 -19.75 -18.13 14.24
C THR A 174 -19.07 -17.70 12.95
N THR A 175 -19.80 -16.96 12.12
CA THR A 175 -19.34 -16.38 10.86
C THR A 175 -18.07 -15.58 11.13
N THR A 176 -16.92 -16.11 10.76
CA THR A 176 -15.62 -15.50 10.99
C THR A 176 -15.39 -14.47 9.88
N HIS A 177 -15.78 -13.22 10.15
CA HIS A 177 -15.57 -12.11 9.22
C HIS A 177 -14.07 -11.88 9.03
N THR A 178 -13.59 -12.11 7.81
CA THR A 178 -12.17 -12.00 7.47
C THR A 178 -11.83 -10.52 7.26
N ILE A 179 -10.96 -9.98 8.11
CA ILE A 179 -10.51 -8.60 8.00
C ILE A 179 -9.55 -8.48 6.80
N TYR A 180 -9.92 -7.69 5.79
CA TYR A 180 -9.02 -7.29 4.70
C TYR A 180 -8.34 -5.96 5.04
N SER A 181 -7.57 -5.93 6.14
CA SER A 181 -7.11 -4.67 6.76
C SER A 181 -6.14 -3.86 5.87
N SER A 182 -5.49 -4.49 4.90
CA SER A 182 -4.55 -3.79 4.01
C SER A 182 -5.23 -2.88 3.00
N SER A 183 -6.48 -3.17 2.60
CA SER A 183 -7.17 -2.38 1.58
C SER A 183 -7.74 -1.07 2.12
N CYS A 184 -7.82 -0.92 3.45
CA CYS A 184 -8.53 0.18 4.09
C CYS A 184 -7.66 1.25 4.75
N ARG A 185 -6.36 1.03 4.70
CA ARG A 185 -5.36 1.97 5.18
C ARG A 185 -4.41 2.30 4.04
N TYR A 186 -4.33 3.58 3.70
CA TYR A 186 -3.36 4.08 2.74
C TYR A 186 -2.31 4.91 3.46
N LYS A 187 -1.02 4.64 3.20
CA LYS A 187 0.11 5.34 3.82
C LYS A 187 0.98 5.99 2.76
N ASP A 188 1.12 7.32 2.83
CA ASP A 188 2.06 8.11 2.06
C ASP A 188 3.16 8.66 2.98
N SER A 189 4.41 8.59 2.54
CA SER A 189 5.56 9.05 3.34
C SER A 189 5.59 10.56 3.56
N ARG A 190 4.94 11.34 2.68
CA ARG A 190 4.91 12.80 2.70
C ARG A 190 3.63 13.33 3.35
N TYR A 191 2.50 12.68 3.10
CA TYR A 191 1.20 13.20 3.53
C TYR A 191 0.65 12.57 4.79
N GLY A 192 1.09 11.35 5.16
CA GLY A 192 0.59 10.64 6.35
C GLY A 192 -0.24 9.41 5.99
N THR A 193 -1.20 9.06 6.84
CA THR A 193 -2.04 7.87 6.69
C THR A 193 -3.52 8.22 6.61
N ILE A 194 -4.24 7.69 5.63
CA ILE A 194 -5.70 7.63 5.64
C ILE A 194 -6.08 6.24 6.15
N ASP A 195 -6.93 6.17 7.16
CA ASP A 195 -7.37 4.92 7.76
C ASP A 195 -8.86 4.95 8.02
N LEU A 196 -9.61 4.15 7.26
CA LEU A 196 -11.07 4.07 7.37
C LEU A 196 -11.54 2.97 8.34
N SER A 197 -10.62 2.25 9.00
CA SER A 197 -10.97 1.09 9.83
C SER A 197 -11.90 1.42 11.00
N SER A 198 -11.88 2.65 11.49
CA SER A 198 -12.77 3.13 12.56
C SER A 198 -14.14 3.59 12.08
N VAL A 199 -14.30 3.84 10.77
CA VAL A 199 -15.60 4.18 10.15
C VAL A 199 -16.43 2.91 9.93
N GLY A 200 -15.76 1.81 9.63
CA GLY A 200 -16.39 0.52 9.33
C GLY A 200 -17.01 -0.15 10.55
N ASN A 201 -18.15 -0.81 10.35
CA ASN A 201 -18.82 -1.60 11.36
C ASN A 201 -18.39 -3.07 11.29
N VAL A 202 -17.92 -3.61 12.42
CA VAL A 202 -17.35 -4.97 12.52
C VAL A 202 -18.38 -6.06 12.79
N ASN A 203 -19.64 -5.68 13.06
CA ASN A 203 -20.69 -6.60 13.49
C ASN A 203 -21.35 -7.39 12.33
N GLY A 204 -20.91 -7.17 11.09
CA GLY A 204 -21.49 -7.81 9.90
C GLY A 204 -22.66 -7.05 9.28
N ASP A 205 -23.03 -5.88 9.81
CA ASP A 205 -23.97 -4.92 9.21
C ASP A 205 -23.21 -3.78 8.49
N ALA A 206 -23.89 -3.08 7.59
CA ALA A 206 -23.35 -1.86 6.99
C ALA A 206 -23.31 -0.69 7.99
N THR A 207 -22.21 0.07 8.03
CA THR A 207 -22.15 1.36 8.75
C THR A 207 -23.21 2.32 8.23
N PHE A 208 -23.28 2.44 6.90
CA PHE A 208 -24.25 3.28 6.21
C PHE A 208 -25.28 2.36 5.60
N LYS A 209 -26.37 2.09 6.31
CA LYS A 209 -27.42 1.16 5.89
C LYS A 209 -28.60 1.90 5.30
N ASP A 210 -29.19 1.35 4.24
CA ASP A 210 -30.44 1.82 3.64
C ASP A 210 -30.46 3.32 3.27
N VAL A 211 -29.33 3.86 2.81
CA VAL A 211 -29.26 5.25 2.32
C VAL A 211 -30.11 5.37 1.07
N TYR A 212 -31.20 6.11 1.11
CA TYR A 212 -32.17 6.17 0.01
C TYR A 212 -31.76 7.19 -1.07
N SER A 213 -31.70 6.76 -2.33
CA SER A 213 -31.46 7.62 -3.50
C SER A 213 -32.02 6.99 -4.78
N ASN A 214 -32.68 7.78 -5.62
CA ASN A 214 -33.16 7.39 -6.97
C ASN A 214 -33.94 6.05 -7.02
N ASN A 215 -34.83 5.82 -6.06
CA ASN A 215 -35.65 4.60 -5.90
C ASN A 215 -34.90 3.34 -5.46
N TYR A 216 -33.66 3.47 -5.00
CA TYR A 216 -32.89 2.38 -4.41
C TYR A 216 -32.48 2.73 -2.98
N PHE A 217 -32.29 1.68 -2.17
CA PHE A 217 -31.59 1.73 -0.90
C PHE A 217 -30.15 1.29 -1.14
N TRP A 218 -29.22 2.03 -0.54
CA TRP A 218 -27.80 1.81 -0.70
C TRP A 218 -27.17 1.53 0.65
N SER A 219 -26.46 0.43 0.75
CA SER A 219 -25.72 0.08 1.95
C SER A 219 -24.22 0.03 1.65
N TYR A 220 -23.40 0.59 2.52
CA TYR A 220 -21.95 0.62 2.39
C TYR A 220 -21.29 0.42 3.74
N ASN A 221 -20.25 -0.41 3.76
CA ASN A 221 -19.42 -0.64 4.93
C ASN A 221 -17.94 -0.55 4.53
N PRO A 222 -17.21 0.50 4.94
CA PRO A 222 -15.77 0.52 4.71
C PRO A 222 -15.11 -0.57 5.54
N CYS A 223 -14.12 -1.26 4.97
CA CYS A 223 -13.14 -2.12 5.66
C CYS A 223 -13.61 -3.47 6.15
N TYR A 224 -14.91 -3.64 6.34
CA TYR A 224 -15.50 -4.88 6.79
C TYR A 224 -16.59 -5.30 5.81
N THR A 225 -16.60 -6.58 5.48
CA THR A 225 -17.67 -7.15 4.67
C THR A 225 -18.96 -7.20 5.49
N PHE A 226 -20.09 -6.90 4.86
CA PHE A 226 -21.41 -7.15 5.42
C PHE A 226 -22.24 -8.04 4.49
N SER A 227 -23.36 -8.55 5.00
CA SER A 227 -24.34 -9.25 4.17
C SER A 227 -25.73 -8.66 4.41
N GLU A 228 -26.47 -8.40 3.35
CA GLU A 228 -27.81 -7.82 3.39
C GLU A 228 -28.61 -8.29 2.18
N GLU A 229 -29.80 -8.86 2.42
CA GLU A 229 -30.61 -9.52 1.39
C GLU A 229 -29.78 -10.54 0.59
N ASN A 230 -29.67 -10.39 -0.74
CA ASN A 230 -28.85 -11.28 -1.58
C ASN A 230 -27.40 -10.81 -1.75
N CYS A 231 -27.02 -9.66 -1.18
CA CYS A 231 -25.64 -9.19 -1.17
C CYS A 231 -24.87 -9.90 -0.07
N ILE A 232 -23.93 -10.78 -0.41
CA ILE A 232 -23.19 -11.60 0.56
C ILE A 232 -21.71 -11.20 0.58
N ASN A 233 -21.19 -10.89 1.76
CA ASN A 233 -19.79 -10.51 2.00
C ASN A 233 -19.31 -9.35 1.10
N VAL A 234 -20.14 -8.32 0.95
CA VAL A 234 -19.88 -7.16 0.08
C VAL A 234 -19.32 -5.97 0.87
N ALA A 235 -18.71 -5.01 0.16
CA ALA A 235 -18.43 -3.68 0.69
C ALA A 235 -19.58 -2.71 0.42
N GLY A 236 -20.37 -2.94 -0.64
CA GLY A 236 -21.57 -2.16 -0.95
C GLY A 236 -22.67 -3.01 -1.57
N CYS A 237 -23.92 -2.66 -1.27
CA CYS A 237 -25.13 -3.29 -1.78
C CYS A 237 -26.11 -2.22 -2.26
N GLN A 238 -26.74 -2.44 -3.42
CA GLN A 238 -27.87 -1.66 -3.90
C GLN A 238 -29.12 -2.55 -3.84
N ILE A 239 -30.20 -2.06 -3.25
CA ILE A 239 -31.44 -2.80 -3.03
C ILE A 239 -32.58 -1.98 -3.65
N ASP A 240 -33.42 -2.61 -4.45
CA ASP A 240 -34.57 -1.93 -5.05
C ASP A 240 -35.60 -1.50 -3.99
N ARG A 241 -36.50 -0.59 -4.37
CA ARG A 241 -37.53 -0.10 -3.45
C ARG A 241 -38.42 -1.19 -2.87
N THR A 242 -38.64 -2.28 -3.60
CA THR A 242 -39.48 -3.40 -3.12
C THR A 242 -38.72 -4.38 -2.24
N ARG A 243 -37.39 -4.22 -2.12
CA ARG A 243 -36.46 -5.14 -1.45
C ARG A 243 -36.50 -6.56 -1.98
N GLN A 244 -37.00 -6.76 -3.19
CA GLN A 244 -37.04 -8.06 -3.85
C GLN A 244 -35.77 -8.31 -4.68
N ILE A 245 -35.09 -7.25 -5.09
CA ILE A 245 -33.93 -7.29 -5.96
C ILE A 245 -32.79 -6.54 -5.28
N SER A 246 -31.64 -7.20 -5.19
CA SER A 246 -30.42 -6.63 -4.65
C SER A 246 -29.23 -6.93 -5.57
N TYR A 247 -28.27 -6.03 -5.57
CA TYR A 247 -27.11 -6.04 -6.44
C TYR A 247 -25.84 -5.79 -5.61
N ASP A 248 -24.87 -6.68 -5.73
CA ASP A 248 -23.53 -6.48 -5.21
C ASP A 248 -22.81 -5.43 -6.08
N ILE A 249 -22.55 -4.26 -5.50
CA ILE A 249 -21.93 -3.14 -6.24
C ILE A 249 -20.42 -3.04 -5.98
N GLY A 250 -19.89 -3.78 -5.01
CA GLY A 250 -18.46 -3.86 -4.77
C GLY A 250 -18.07 -4.83 -3.67
N LEU A 251 -16.92 -5.49 -3.83
CA LEU A 251 -16.38 -6.44 -2.86
C LEU A 251 -15.22 -5.86 -2.06
N GLN A 252 -15.23 -6.07 -0.74
CA GLN A 252 -14.17 -5.57 0.15
C GLN A 252 -12.79 -6.14 -0.21
N ARG A 253 -12.73 -7.43 -0.61
CA ARG A 253 -11.49 -8.13 -0.95
C ARG A 253 -10.78 -7.60 -2.21
N ASN A 254 -11.51 -6.86 -3.05
CA ASN A 254 -11.01 -6.32 -4.32
C ASN A 254 -10.66 -4.82 -4.21
N ALA A 255 -10.71 -4.25 -3.01
CA ALA A 255 -10.62 -2.80 -2.85
C ALA A 255 -9.21 -2.26 -3.13
N TYR A 256 -9.11 -1.15 -3.87
CA TYR A 256 -7.85 -0.46 -4.16
C TYR A 256 -8.00 1.06 -4.19
N TRP A 257 -6.89 1.78 -4.03
CA TRP A 257 -6.87 3.25 -3.92
C TRP A 257 -6.52 3.92 -5.24
N ILE A 258 -7.21 5.03 -5.57
CA ILE A 258 -6.91 5.89 -6.72
C ILE A 258 -6.85 7.36 -6.28
N ASN A 259 -6.28 8.21 -7.15
CA ASN A 259 -6.24 9.67 -6.95
C ASN A 259 -5.58 10.13 -5.63
N MET A 260 -4.63 9.36 -5.11
CA MET A 260 -3.95 9.67 -3.84
C MET A 260 -2.90 10.77 -3.95
N ASN A 261 -2.55 11.19 -5.17
CA ASN A 261 -1.57 12.24 -5.39
C ASN A 261 -2.24 13.63 -5.35
N LYS A 262 -1.85 14.46 -4.39
CA LYS A 262 -2.40 15.80 -4.15
C LYS A 262 -2.20 16.78 -5.31
N THR A 263 -1.34 16.47 -6.28
CA THR A 263 -0.96 17.41 -7.36
C THR A 263 -2.05 17.67 -8.40
N ASN A 264 -3.04 16.78 -8.54
CA ASN A 264 -3.95 16.81 -9.70
C ASN A 264 -5.35 17.38 -9.40
N ASN A 265 -5.59 17.96 -8.22
CA ASN A 265 -6.92 18.38 -7.74
C ASN A 265 -7.99 17.26 -7.77
N LEU A 266 -7.59 16.00 -7.98
CA LEU A 266 -8.50 14.87 -7.96
C LEU A 266 -8.80 14.48 -6.51
N ILE A 267 -10.05 14.10 -6.28
CA ILE A 267 -10.51 13.65 -4.96
C ILE A 267 -9.94 12.25 -4.72
N PRO A 268 -9.24 12.01 -3.58
CA PRO A 268 -8.80 10.67 -3.18
C PRO A 268 -10.00 9.72 -3.15
N SER A 269 -9.84 8.51 -3.70
CA SER A 269 -10.94 7.55 -3.75
C SER A 269 -10.46 6.13 -3.49
N ILE A 270 -11.38 5.32 -3.00
CA ILE A 270 -11.24 3.86 -2.92
C ILE A 270 -12.26 3.22 -3.85
N VAL A 271 -11.83 2.19 -4.59
CA VAL A 271 -12.61 1.52 -5.62
C VAL A 271 -12.84 0.07 -5.20
N TYR A 272 -14.07 -0.41 -5.36
CA TYR A 272 -14.52 -1.75 -5.01
C TYR A 272 -15.14 -2.43 -6.24
N PRO A 273 -14.36 -3.21 -7.01
CA PRO A 273 -14.91 -4.07 -8.05
C PRO A 273 -15.85 -5.13 -7.47
N SER A 274 -16.97 -5.36 -8.13
CA SER A 274 -17.93 -6.43 -7.81
C SER A 274 -17.46 -7.79 -8.33
N SER A 275 -18.22 -8.86 -8.04
CA SER A 275 -18.06 -10.16 -8.69
C SER A 275 -18.60 -10.17 -10.12
N SER A 276 -19.61 -9.34 -10.39
CA SER A 276 -20.12 -9.09 -11.73
C SER A 276 -19.14 -8.18 -12.47
N MET A 277 -18.64 -8.62 -13.64
CA MET A 277 -17.59 -7.92 -14.40
C MET A 277 -17.97 -6.47 -14.77
N ASN A 278 -19.25 -6.13 -14.71
CA ASN A 278 -19.74 -4.83 -15.11
C ASN A 278 -19.99 -3.90 -13.92
N ARG A 279 -19.84 -4.31 -12.66
CA ARG A 279 -20.18 -3.47 -11.51
C ARG A 279 -18.96 -3.03 -10.71
N ARG A 280 -18.90 -1.75 -10.39
CA ARG A 280 -17.84 -1.15 -9.61
C ARG A 280 -18.34 0.01 -8.78
N LEU A 281 -18.00 0.01 -7.49
CA LEU A 281 -18.29 1.11 -6.58
C LEU A 281 -17.03 1.96 -6.37
N THR A 282 -17.11 3.25 -6.66
CA THR A 282 -16.08 4.23 -6.32
C THR A 282 -16.56 5.11 -5.18
N VAL A 283 -15.81 5.13 -4.08
CA VAL A 283 -16.08 6.00 -2.93
C VAL A 283 -15.06 7.12 -2.89
N GLN A 284 -15.52 8.33 -3.16
CA GLN A 284 -14.77 9.57 -3.07
C GLN A 284 -14.66 10.01 -1.62
N LEU A 285 -13.44 10.32 -1.18
CA LEU A 285 -13.14 10.66 0.21
C LEU A 285 -13.05 12.17 0.38
N ILE A 286 -14.02 12.73 1.09
CA ILE A 286 -14.10 14.16 1.40
C ILE A 286 -13.61 14.36 2.83
N CYS A 287 -12.43 14.97 2.97
CA CYS A 287 -11.84 15.27 4.27
C CYS A 287 -12.58 16.44 4.94
N ASP A 288 -13.14 16.19 6.13
CA ASP A 288 -13.63 17.23 7.03
C ASP A 288 -13.24 16.88 8.48
N ARG A 289 -12.27 17.63 9.02
CA ARG A 289 -11.77 17.41 10.38
C ARG A 289 -12.75 17.85 11.47
N SER A 290 -13.70 18.72 11.14
CA SER A 290 -14.64 19.30 12.10
C SER A 290 -15.84 18.40 12.40
N LEU A 291 -16.07 17.38 11.58
CA LEU A 291 -17.19 16.46 11.78
C LEU A 291 -17.07 15.67 13.08
N SER A 292 -18.21 15.53 13.74
CA SER A 292 -18.44 14.63 14.87
C SER A 292 -18.92 13.24 14.44
N SER A 293 -19.46 13.13 13.23
CA SER A 293 -20.02 11.91 12.66
C SER A 293 -19.72 11.84 11.17
N ASP A 294 -19.55 10.62 10.66
CA ASP A 294 -19.32 10.38 9.24
C ASP A 294 -20.62 10.47 8.44
N HIS A 295 -20.52 10.94 7.20
CA HIS A 295 -21.67 11.11 6.31
C HIS A 295 -21.41 10.45 4.96
N LEU A 296 -22.35 9.65 4.49
CA LEU A 296 -22.34 9.08 3.15
C LEU A 296 -23.40 9.77 2.28
N LYS A 297 -22.97 10.25 1.11
CA LYS A 297 -23.85 10.74 0.06
C LYS A 297 -23.73 9.83 -1.16
N VAL A 298 -24.86 9.31 -1.63
CA VAL A 298 -24.90 8.47 -2.83
C VAL A 298 -25.08 9.39 -4.05
N LEU A 299 -24.15 9.32 -5.01
CA LEU A 299 -24.24 10.02 -6.29
C LEU A 299 -24.92 9.16 -7.38
N ASP A 300 -25.34 7.94 -7.01
CA ASP A 300 -26.00 6.95 -7.85
C ASP A 300 -25.06 6.30 -8.89
N GLU A 301 -25.65 5.55 -9.82
CA GLU A 301 -25.05 4.96 -11.00
C GLU A 301 -24.77 6.05 -12.05
N VAL A 302 -23.51 6.48 -12.15
CA VAL A 302 -23.10 7.58 -13.05
C VAL A 302 -22.95 7.13 -14.51
N SER A 303 -22.75 5.83 -14.71
CA SER A 303 -22.81 5.13 -15.99
C SER A 303 -23.16 3.67 -15.73
N PRO A 304 -23.65 2.90 -16.72
CA PRO A 304 -24.04 1.51 -16.52
C PRO A 304 -22.96 0.70 -15.76
N GLY A 305 -23.30 0.27 -14.55
CA GLY A 305 -22.43 -0.50 -13.67
C GLY A 305 -21.40 0.29 -12.84
N GLU A 306 -21.32 1.60 -13.00
CA GLU A 306 -20.40 2.47 -12.25
C GLU A 306 -21.16 3.25 -11.18
N TYR A 307 -20.96 2.87 -9.93
CA TYR A 307 -21.62 3.46 -8.78
C TYR A 307 -20.67 4.42 -8.07
N VAL A 308 -21.15 5.60 -7.71
CA VAL A 308 -20.32 6.58 -7.01
C VAL A 308 -20.97 7.01 -5.70
N MET A 309 -20.16 7.00 -4.64
CA MET A 309 -20.52 7.54 -3.32
C MET A 309 -19.49 8.57 -2.87
N GLN A 310 -19.89 9.49 -2.03
CA GLN A 310 -19.03 10.44 -1.34
C GLN A 310 -19.09 10.17 0.15
N LEU A 311 -17.95 9.77 0.73
CA LEU A 311 -17.77 9.61 2.17
C LEU A 311 -17.11 10.87 2.71
N THR A 312 -17.87 11.66 3.47
CA THR A 312 -17.32 12.79 4.22
C THR A 312 -17.02 12.34 5.64
N SER A 313 -15.75 12.42 6.03
CA SER A 313 -15.28 11.88 7.29
C SER A 313 -14.03 12.61 7.77
N ARG A 314 -13.81 12.62 9.08
CA ARG A 314 -12.49 12.97 9.64
C ARG A 314 -11.45 11.96 9.20
N CYS A 315 -11.80 10.68 9.06
CA CYS A 315 -10.92 9.59 8.68
C CYS A 315 -10.49 9.64 7.21
N ALA A 316 -11.24 10.36 6.38
CA ALA A 316 -10.85 10.68 5.00
C ALA A 316 -9.70 11.70 4.92
N CYS A 317 -9.37 12.36 6.03
CA CYS A 317 -8.20 13.23 6.12
C CYS A 317 -6.94 12.43 6.40
N TRP A 318 -5.82 12.89 5.83
CA TRP A 318 -4.49 12.45 6.26
C TRP A 318 -4.33 12.63 7.78
N ASP A 319 -3.97 11.52 8.43
CA ASP A 319 -3.83 11.35 9.87
C ASP A 319 -5.07 11.76 10.68
N GLY A 320 -6.25 11.76 10.07
CA GLY A 320 -7.46 12.28 10.68
C GLY A 320 -8.06 11.37 11.76
N CYS A 321 -7.92 10.04 11.59
CA CYS A 321 -8.42 9.04 12.52
C CYS A 321 -7.33 8.22 13.20
N ILE A 322 -6.09 8.72 13.14
CA ILE A 322 -5.11 8.30 14.12
C ILE A 322 -5.64 8.85 15.44
N GLU A 323 -6.17 7.96 16.30
CA GLU A 323 -6.43 8.31 17.70
C GLU A 323 -5.21 9.10 18.16
N PRO A 324 -5.38 10.30 18.74
CA PRO A 324 -4.25 11.09 19.17
C PRO A 324 -3.40 10.14 19.98
N LYS A 325 -2.17 9.85 19.51
CA LYS A 325 -1.23 8.99 20.22
C LYS A 325 -1.39 9.41 21.67
N PRO A 326 -1.79 8.50 22.60
CA PRO A 326 -2.03 8.89 23.97
C PRO A 326 -0.83 9.74 24.33
N PHE A 327 -1.08 11.03 24.61
CA PHE A 327 0.01 11.96 24.88
C PHE A 327 0.94 11.21 25.81
N PRO A 328 2.25 11.07 25.47
CA PRO A 328 3.17 10.29 26.26
C PRO A 328 2.87 10.64 27.70
N ASN A 329 2.32 9.63 28.36
CA ASN A 329 1.56 9.68 29.58
C ASN A 329 2.22 10.72 30.48
N ASN A 330 1.43 11.66 31.00
CA ASN A 330 1.81 12.91 31.68
C ASN A 330 3.03 12.80 32.64
N TRP A 331 3.36 11.59 33.08
CA TRP A 331 4.67 11.18 33.59
C TRP A 331 5.88 11.80 32.88
N ASP A 332 5.92 11.93 31.56
CA ASP A 332 7.08 12.58 30.90
C ASP A 332 7.16 14.08 31.23
N PHE A 333 6.02 14.77 31.30
CA PHE A 333 5.97 16.17 31.72
C PHE A 333 6.28 16.31 33.21
N TYR A 334 5.75 15.44 34.07
CA TYR A 334 6.05 15.41 35.50
C TYR A 334 7.50 14.98 35.81
N MET A 335 8.11 14.13 34.99
CA MET A 335 9.53 13.77 35.06
C MET A 335 10.40 14.96 34.66
N ILE A 336 10.08 15.66 33.57
CA ILE A 336 10.84 16.85 33.17
C ILE A 336 10.72 17.95 34.22
N MET A 337 9.52 18.20 34.74
CA MET A 337 9.29 19.16 35.83
C MET A 337 9.98 18.72 37.13
N GLY A 338 10.00 17.43 37.43
CA GLY A 338 10.67 16.85 38.59
C GLY A 338 12.20 16.98 38.50
N ILE A 339 12.79 16.71 37.33
CA ILE A 339 14.23 16.89 37.08
C ILE A 339 14.59 18.38 37.17
N ALA A 340 13.80 19.26 36.56
CA ALA A 340 14.04 20.70 36.63
C ALA A 340 13.98 21.22 38.09
N ALA A 341 12.97 20.81 38.87
CA ALA A 341 12.86 21.16 40.28
C ALA A 341 14.03 20.60 41.11
N GLY A 342 14.44 19.35 40.83
CA GLY A 342 15.60 18.73 41.47
C GLY A 342 16.90 19.48 41.19
N VAL A 343 17.15 19.89 39.95
CA VAL A 343 18.33 20.69 39.58
C VAL A 343 18.33 22.04 40.29
N VAL A 344 17.18 22.75 40.31
CA VAL A 344 17.06 24.03 41.03
C VAL A 344 17.33 23.85 42.53
N PHE A 345 16.81 22.77 43.13
CA PHE A 345 17.04 22.47 44.54
C PHE A 345 18.51 22.18 44.85
N VAL A 346 19.20 21.41 44.00
CA VAL A 346 20.64 21.14 44.14
C VAL A 346 21.46 22.42 44.01
N ILE A 347 21.14 23.28 43.04
CA ILE A 347 21.80 24.59 42.88
C ILE A 347 21.61 25.45 44.14
N PHE A 348 20.40 25.46 44.71
CA PHE A 348 20.10 26.18 45.95
C PHE A 348 20.90 25.65 47.15
N LEU A 349 21.04 24.33 47.29
CA LEU A 349 21.87 23.72 48.33
C LEU A 349 23.36 24.05 48.15
N ILE A 350 23.87 24.06 46.92
CA ILE A 350 25.24 24.48 46.62
C ILE A 350 25.44 25.94 47.00
N MET A 351 24.52 26.84 46.63
CA MET A 351 24.55 28.24 47.02
C MET A 351 24.58 28.43 48.54
N MET A 352 23.72 27.72 49.28
CA MET A 352 23.67 27.79 50.73
C MET A 352 24.95 27.28 51.37
N THR A 353 25.46 26.13 50.93
CA THR A 353 26.75 25.61 51.43
C THR A 353 27.90 26.56 51.10
N CYS A 354 27.93 27.17 49.92
CA CYS A 354 28.88 28.23 49.61
C CYS A 354 28.77 29.43 50.57
N LEU A 355 27.55 29.90 50.87
CA LEU A 355 27.31 31.01 51.80
C LEU A 355 27.78 30.68 53.23
N PHE A 356 27.53 29.47 53.71
CA PHE A 356 27.99 29.02 55.04
C PHE A 356 29.49 28.69 55.09
N CYS A 357 30.08 28.24 53.98
CA CYS A 357 31.51 27.94 53.88
C CYS A 357 32.38 29.16 53.56
N SER A 358 31.79 30.28 53.09
CA SER A 358 32.48 31.57 53.08
C SER A 358 32.71 32.05 54.52
N LYS A 359 33.75 31.48 55.15
CA LYS A 359 34.33 32.05 56.36
C LYS A 359 34.60 33.53 56.09
N PRO A 360 34.19 34.43 56.99
CA PRO A 360 34.52 35.84 56.84
C PRO A 360 36.04 35.93 56.66
N LYS A 361 36.47 36.48 55.53
CA LYS A 361 37.89 36.84 55.32
C LYS A 361 38.30 37.63 56.55
N GLN A 362 39.11 37.02 57.39
CA GLN A 362 39.75 37.70 58.51
C GLN A 362 40.48 38.88 57.88
N ARG A 363 39.98 40.09 58.14
CA ARG A 363 40.70 41.30 57.77
C ARG A 363 41.99 41.25 58.55
N TYR A 364 43.08 40.91 57.87
CA TYR A 364 44.41 41.10 58.44
C TYR A 364 44.50 42.57 58.86
N PRO A 365 44.95 42.86 60.09
CA PRO A 365 45.10 44.23 60.54
C PRO A 365 46.04 44.96 59.58
N VAL A 366 45.59 46.12 59.12
CA VAL A 366 46.39 47.05 58.32
C VAL A 366 47.63 47.40 59.15
N MET A 367 48.81 46.97 58.73
CA MET A 367 50.05 47.51 59.27
C MET A 367 50.14 48.97 58.88
N ILE A 368 49.91 49.86 59.84
CA ILE A 368 50.21 51.28 59.71
C ILE A 368 51.73 51.40 59.78
N VAL A 369 52.37 51.53 58.63
CA VAL A 369 53.76 51.97 58.55
C VAL A 369 53.77 53.46 58.89
N ASN A 370 54.26 53.78 60.09
CA ASN A 370 54.40 55.15 60.56
C ASN A 370 55.60 55.80 59.84
N GLU A 371 55.31 56.48 58.74
CA GLU A 371 56.25 57.25 57.94
C GLU A 371 56.53 58.60 58.62
N LYS A 372 57.26 58.58 59.73
CA LYS A 372 57.93 59.77 60.29
C LYS A 372 59.24 59.37 60.95
N THR A 373 60.33 59.40 60.19
CA THR A 373 61.65 59.72 60.74
C THR A 373 62.50 60.41 59.68
N PRO A 374 63.02 61.62 59.96
CA PRO A 374 63.75 62.43 59.00
C PRO A 374 65.25 62.07 58.93
N ILE A 375 65.76 62.13 57.70
CA ILE A 375 67.06 62.62 57.21
C ILE A 375 68.11 63.01 58.27
N PHE A 376 69.28 62.36 58.24
CA PHE A 376 70.61 62.93 58.53
C PHE A 376 71.59 62.40 57.46
N LYS A 377 71.92 63.19 56.42
CA LYS A 377 73.14 64.02 56.27
C LYS A 377 74.46 63.39 56.77
N SER A 378 75.29 63.00 55.78
CA SER A 378 76.71 63.35 55.56
C SER A 378 77.67 63.36 56.76
N ALA A 379 78.80 62.64 56.65
CA ALA A 379 80.11 63.24 56.38
C ALA A 379 81.25 62.20 56.36
N TYR A 380 82.22 62.50 55.49
CA TYR A 380 83.60 61.96 55.35
C TYR A 380 83.83 60.56 54.78
#